data_AF-A0A7J9S0W8-F1
#
_entry.id   AF-A0A7J9S0W8-F1
#
_cell.length_a   1.000
_cell.length_b   1.000
_cell.length_c   1.000
_cell.angle_alpha   90.00
_cell.angle_beta   90.00
_cell.angle_gamma   90.00
#
_symmetry.space_group_name_H-M   'P 1'
#
loop_
_entity.id
_entity.type
_entity.pdbx_description
1 polymer ?
#
loop_
_entity_poly.entity_id
_entity_poly.type
_entity_poly.pdbx_seq_one_letter_code
_entity_poly.pdbx_strand_id
1 'polypeptide(L)'
;MDNDRFSLGLVSKLDRRSIHYVLHKLEDIGPIPPAVLSEAVEAKKKYRTMVKVADIEKRIIDKYGIKATQVLMNSYIIMNKDDFIEIRE
;
A
#
# COMPACT_ATOMS: atom_id res chain seq x y z
N MET A 1 8.09 15.25 18.54
CA MET A 1 7.56 15.00 17.19
C MET A 1 7.53 13.50 17.01
N ASP A 2 6.35 12.90 17.17
CA ASP A 2 6.20 11.46 17.04
C ASP A 2 6.62 11.04 15.63
N ASN A 3 7.57 10.11 15.56
CA ASN A 3 7.99 9.54 14.30
C ASN A 3 6.96 8.51 13.89
N ASP A 4 5.89 8.95 13.23
CA ASP A 4 4.86 8.08 12.65
C ASP A 4 5.47 7.27 11.50
N ARG A 5 6.11 6.17 11.89
CA ARG A 5 6.74 5.19 11.01
C ARG A 5 5.92 3.92 11.03
N PHE A 6 5.48 3.49 9.87
CA PHE A 6 4.68 2.27 9.71
C PHE A 6 5.47 1.21 8.96
N SER A 7 5.35 -0.03 9.42
CA SER A 7 5.87 -1.21 8.72
C SER A 7 4.86 -1.67 7.69
N LEU A 8 5.25 -1.68 6.41
CA LEU A 8 4.41 -2.11 5.31
C LEU A 8 4.98 -3.39 4.69
N GLY A 9 4.12 -4.40 4.53
CA GLY A 9 4.39 -5.58 3.71
C GLY A 9 3.69 -5.46 2.36
N LEU A 10 4.47 -5.44 1.28
CA LEU A 10 4.03 -5.24 -0.09
C LEU A 10 4.30 -6.46 -0.99
N VAL A 11 3.44 -6.65 -1.98
CA VAL A 11 3.56 -7.70 -3.01
C VAL A 11 4.60 -7.40 -4.08
N SER A 12 4.90 -6.11 -4.30
CA SER A 12 5.91 -5.64 -5.25
C SER A 12 6.92 -4.70 -4.58
N LYS A 13 8.14 -4.66 -5.12
CA LYS A 13 9.18 -3.71 -4.71
C LYS A 13 8.82 -2.32 -5.23
N LEU A 14 8.52 -1.39 -4.33
CA LEU A 14 8.19 -0.01 -4.66
C LEU A 14 9.22 0.94 -4.06
N ASP A 15 9.53 2.01 -4.78
CA ASP A 15 10.28 3.11 -4.20
C ASP A 15 9.41 3.91 -3.22
N ARG A 16 10.05 4.83 -2.49
CA ARG A 16 9.36 5.67 -1.51
C ARG A 16 8.26 6.51 -2.14
N ARG A 17 8.46 7.06 -3.34
CA ARG A 17 7.50 7.92 -4.02
C ARG A 17 6.26 7.14 -4.42
N SER A 18 6.42 5.93 -4.95
CA SER A 18 5.33 5.02 -5.29
C SER A 18 4.53 4.60 -4.06
N ILE A 19 5.17 4.38 -2.91
CA ILE A 19 4.46 4.06 -1.66
C ILE A 19 3.53 5.20 -1.26
N HIS A 20 4.03 6.43 -1.23
CA HIS A 20 3.23 7.62 -0.90
C HIS A 20 2.11 7.84 -1.92
N TYR A 21 2.39 7.66 -3.22
CA TYR A 21 1.38 7.71 -4.27
C TYR A 21 0.22 6.74 -4.02
N VAL A 22 0.54 5.48 -3.71
CA VAL A 22 -0.49 4.47 -3.42
C VAL A 22 -1.30 4.83 -2.18
N LEU A 23 -0.66 5.31 -1.10
CA LEU A 23 -1.36 5.75 0.11
C LEU A 23 -2.39 6.85 -0.21
N HIS A 24 -2.00 7.86 -1.00
CA HIS A 24 -2.93 8.91 -1.42
C HIS A 24 -4.09 8.39 -2.27
N LYS A 25 -3.87 7.37 -3.11
CA LYS A 25 -4.95 6.76 -3.89
C LYS A 25 -5.98 6.02 -3.04
N LEU A 26 -5.66 5.69 -1.79
CA LEU A 26 -6.63 5.08 -0.88
C LEU A 26 -7.67 6.06 -0.33
N GLU A 27 -7.44 7.37 -0.44
CA GLU A 27 -8.42 8.38 -0.01
C GLU A 27 -9.73 8.25 -0.80
N ASP A 28 -9.61 8.02 -2.10
CA ASP A 28 -10.71 7.91 -3.07
C ASP A 28 -10.75 6.53 -3.76
N ILE A 29 -10.34 5.46 -3.07
CA ILE A 29 -10.33 4.13 -3.66
C ILE A 29 -11.75 3.68 -4.02
N GLY A 30 -11.95 3.38 -5.30
CA GLY A 30 -13.21 2.82 -5.80
C GLY A 30 -13.43 1.37 -5.37
N PRO A 31 -14.53 0.74 -5.83
CA PRO A 31 -14.80 -0.67 -5.56
C PRO A 31 -13.65 -1.57 -6.02
N ILE A 32 -13.17 -2.44 -5.13
CA ILE A 32 -12.14 -3.42 -5.43
C ILE A 32 -12.83 -4.74 -5.81
N PRO A 33 -12.51 -5.37 -6.95
CA PRO A 33 -13.05 -6.68 -7.31
C PRO A 33 -12.72 -7.73 -6.23
N PRO A 34 -13.68 -8.59 -5.83
CA PRO A 34 -13.43 -9.61 -4.80
C PRO A 34 -12.24 -10.52 -5.10
N ALA A 35 -12.01 -10.86 -6.37
CA ALA A 35 -10.86 -11.67 -6.81
C ALA A 35 -9.52 -11.00 -6.48
N VAL A 36 -9.40 -9.69 -6.71
CA VAL A 36 -8.19 -8.92 -6.39
C VAL A 36 -7.99 -8.86 -4.88
N LEU A 37 -9.06 -8.66 -4.12
CA LEU A 37 -8.98 -8.61 -2.66
C LEU A 37 -8.48 -9.95 -2.08
N SER A 38 -8.98 -11.08 -2.61
CA SER A 38 -8.50 -12.42 -2.25
C SER A 38 -7.01 -12.58 -2.58
N GLU A 39 -6.60 -12.19 -3.80
CA GLU A 39 -5.19 -12.22 -4.22
C GLU A 39 -4.32 -11.38 -3.27
N ALA A 40 -4.75 -10.17 -2.90
CA ALA A 40 -4.00 -9.29 -2.01
C ALA A 40 -3.83 -9.87 -0.59
N VAL A 41 -4.84 -10.57 -0.07
CA VAL A 41 -4.79 -11.23 1.24
C VAL A 41 -3.80 -12.40 1.21
N GLU A 42 -3.92 -13.26 0.21
CA GLU A 42 -3.15 -14.52 0.09
C GLU A 42 -1.72 -14.30 -0.40
N ALA A 43 -1.46 -13.25 -1.19
CA ALA A 43 -0.17 -13.01 -1.79
C ALA A 43 0.94 -12.85 -0.73
N LYS A 44 2.09 -13.46 -1.04
CA LYS A 44 3.30 -13.38 -0.21
C LYS A 44 3.89 -11.98 -0.31
N LYS A 45 3.73 -11.20 0.76
CA LYS A 45 4.21 -9.82 0.91
C LYS A 45 5.72 -9.79 1.22
N LYS A 46 6.53 -10.13 0.21
CA LYS A 46 7.99 -10.31 0.35
C LYS A 46 8.74 -9.00 0.62
N TYR A 47 8.20 -7.88 0.18
CA TYR A 47 8.86 -6.58 0.28
C TYR A 47 8.38 -5.86 1.53
N ARG A 48 9.20 -5.90 2.59
CA ARG A 48 8.94 -5.17 3.82
C ARG A 48 9.70 -3.85 3.84
N THR A 49 9.02 -2.77 4.18
CA THR A 49 9.62 -1.44 4.26
C THR A 49 9.05 -0.64 5.42
N MET A 50 9.88 0.22 6.01
CA MET A 50 9.45 1.19 7.00
C MET A 50 9.26 2.53 6.30
N VAL A 51 8.03 3.06 6.32
CA VAL A 51 7.72 4.36 5.73
C VAL A 51 7.41 5.36 6.83
N LYS A 52 8.01 6.56 6.74
CA LYS A 52 7.58 7.71 7.52
C LYS A 52 6.50 8.42 6.72
N VAL A 53 5.35 8.64 7.33
CA VAL A 53 4.20 9.23 6.64
C VAL A 53 3.96 10.68 7.07
N ALA A 54 3.30 11.45 6.22
CA ALA A 54 2.79 12.77 6.56
C ALA A 54 1.44 12.68 7.30
N ASP A 55 0.99 13.78 7.92
CA ASP A 55 -0.26 13.80 8.69
C ASP A 55 -1.48 13.35 7.87
N ILE A 56 -1.54 13.70 6.59
CA ILE A 56 -2.63 13.29 5.69
C ILE A 56 -2.66 11.77 5.47
N GLU A 57 -1.49 11.17 5.27
CA GLU A 57 -1.33 9.73 5.09
C GLU A 57 -1.59 8.97 6.39
N LYS A 58 -1.21 9.56 7.53
CA LYS A 58 -1.56 9.03 8.85
C LYS A 58 -3.07 8.95 9.02
N ARG A 59 -3.83 9.98 8.62
CA ARG A 59 -5.30 9.94 8.67
C ARG A 59 -5.88 8.81 7.81
N ILE A 60 -5.27 8.54 6.64
CA ILE A 60 -5.67 7.41 5.79
C ILE A 60 -5.43 6.08 6.53
N ILE A 61 -4.24 5.91 7.13
CA ILE A 61 -3.90 4.70 7.91
C ILE A 61 -4.83 4.54 9.12
N ASP A 62 -5.13 5.63 9.84
CA ASP A 62 -6.01 5.62 11.00
C ASP A 62 -7.47 5.32 10.63
N LYS A 63 -7.94 5.80 9.47
CA LYS A 63 -9.30 5.54 8.94
C LYS A 63 -9.55 4.05 8.72
N TYR A 64 -8.59 3.34 8.13
CA TYR A 64 -8.75 1.92 7.79
C TYR A 64 -8.12 0.97 8.81
N GLY A 65 -7.16 1.45 9.60
CA GLY A 65 -6.23 0.64 10.36
C GLY A 65 -5.10 0.07 9.48
N ILE A 66 -3.93 -0.17 10.09
CA ILE A 66 -2.72 -0.56 9.35
C ILE A 66 -2.89 -1.86 8.56
N LYS A 67 -3.56 -2.87 9.12
CA LYS A 67 -3.76 -4.17 8.45
C LYS A 67 -4.62 -4.04 7.20
N ALA A 68 -5.74 -3.33 7.29
CA ALA A 68 -6.62 -3.12 6.16
C ALA A 68 -5.95 -2.21 5.13
N THR A 69 -5.25 -1.16 5.57
CA THR A 69 -4.46 -0.28 4.69
C THR A 69 -3.48 -1.10 3.86
N GLN A 70 -2.73 -2.02 4.46
CA GLN A 70 -1.83 -2.89 3.71
C GLN A 70 -2.55 -3.76 2.68
N VAL A 71 -3.73 -4.30 3.00
CA VAL A 71 -4.52 -5.08 2.02
C VAL A 71 -4.98 -4.19 0.87
N LEU A 72 -5.47 -2.99 1.15
CA LEU A 72 -5.91 -2.02 0.15
C LEU A 72 -4.75 -1.56 -0.75
N MET A 73 -3.58 -1.26 -0.17
CA MET A 73 -2.38 -0.93 -0.92
C MET A 73 -1.99 -2.07 -1.86
N ASN A 74 -1.96 -3.31 -1.38
CA ASN A 74 -1.62 -4.46 -2.22
C ASN A 74 -2.68 -4.72 -3.30
N SER A 75 -3.96 -4.50 -3.00
CA SER A 75 -5.04 -4.59 -3.98
C SER A 75 -4.87 -3.55 -5.09
N TYR A 76 -4.55 -2.31 -4.73
CA TYR A 76 -4.26 -1.24 -5.71
C TYR A 76 -3.04 -1.58 -6.57
N ILE A 77 -1.97 -2.09 -5.96
CA ILE A 77 -0.77 -2.52 -6.69
C ILE A 77 -1.08 -3.64 -7.67
N ILE A 78 -1.94 -4.60 -7.28
CA ILE A 78 -2.34 -5.72 -8.15
C ILE A 78 -3.20 -5.25 -9.32
N MET A 79 -4.12 -4.31 -9.10
CA MET A 79 -4.98 -3.76 -10.14
C MET A 79 -4.22 -2.90 -11.15
N ASN A 80 -3.18 -2.21 -10.69
CA ASN A 80 -2.45 -1.22 -11.48
C ASN A 80 -0.98 -1.64 -11.65
N LYS A 81 -0.71 -2.94 -11.87
CA LYS A 81 0.67 -3.46 -11.99
C LYS A 81 1.49 -2.71 -13.04
N ASP A 82 0.86 -2.29 -14.13
CA ASP A 82 1.50 -1.58 -15.24
C ASP A 82 1.96 -0.15 -14.88
N ASP A 83 1.42 0.45 -13.81
CA ASP A 83 1.82 1.79 -13.34
C ASP A 83 3.16 1.78 -12.59
N PHE A 84 3.63 0.60 -12.18
CA PHE A 84 4.84 0.46 -11.38
C PHE A 84 5.94 -0.18 -12.22
N ILE A 85 7.05 0.54 -12.42
CA ILE A 85 8.24 -0.06 -12.99
C ILE A 85 8.76 -1.08 -11.98
N GLU A 86 8.70 -2.37 -12.32
CA GLU A 86 9.40 -3.40 -11.57
C GLU A 86 10.89 -3.06 -11.56
N ILE A 87 11.38 -2.59 -10.42
CA ILE A 87 12.82 -2.46 -10.19
C ILE A 87 13.36 -3.88 -10.10
N ARG A 88 13.75 -4.43 -11.25
CA ARG A 88 14.47 -5.70 -11.34
C ARG A 88 15.79 -5.54 -10.58
N GLU A 89 16.03 -6.47 -9.66
CA GLU A 89 17.33 -6.62 -9.00
C GLU A 89 18.38 -7.15 -9.97
#